data_AF-A0AAU7LBY7-F1
#
_entry.id   AF-A0AAU7LBY7-F1
#
_cell.length_a   1.000
_cell.length_b   1.000
_cell.length_c   1.000
_cell.angle_alpha   90.00
_cell.angle_beta   90.00
_cell.angle_gamma   90.00
#
_symmetry.space_group_name_H-M   'P 1'
#
loop_
_entity.id
_entity.type
_entity.pdbx_description
1 polymer ?
#
loop_
_entity_poly.entity_id
_entity_poly.type
_entity_poly.pdbx_seq_one_letter_code
_entity_poly.pdbx_strand_id
1 'polypeptide(L)'
;MSDAEILQYLQSHASVDRFYLFIAPGGDALVKYFDASGRSWNLMEDDDVFIARVVDFLRLSGVRVFDDFEALLKCEQETARLTC
;
A
#
# COMPACT_ATOMS: atom_id res chain seq x y z
N MET A 1 19.27 5.71 -0.95
CA MET A 1 18.21 5.56 0.06
C MET A 1 18.25 4.16 0.63
N SER A 2 18.25 4.06 1.95
CA SER A 2 18.29 2.81 2.71
C SER A 2 16.89 2.30 3.03
N ASP A 3 16.77 1.00 3.28
CA ASP A 3 15.49 0.37 3.66
C ASP A 3 14.98 0.90 5.01
N ALA A 4 15.88 1.38 5.88
CA ALA A 4 15.51 2.01 7.15
C ALA A 4 14.74 3.34 6.96
N GLU A 5 15.14 4.15 5.97
CA GLU A 5 14.46 5.42 5.65
C GLU A 5 13.06 5.15 5.06
N ILE A 6 12.95 4.16 4.17
CA ILE A 6 11.68 3.71 3.60
C ILE A 6 10.75 3.22 4.73
N LEU A 7 11.26 2.37 5.62
CA LEU A 7 10.49 1.84 6.73
C LEU A 7 9.99 2.96 7.66
N GLN A 8 10.86 3.89 8.03
CA GLN A 8 10.50 5.03 8.88
C GLN A 8 9.43 5.91 8.21
N TYR A 9 9.55 6.14 6.91
CA TYR A 9 8.57 6.89 6.14
C TYR A 9 7.21 6.17 6.09
N LEU A 10 7.18 4.87 5.81
CA LEU A 10 5.93 4.10 5.78
C LEU A 10 5.26 4.09 7.16
N GLN A 11 6.06 3.92 8.22
CA GLN A 11 5.60 3.91 9.61
C GLN A 11 5.02 5.24 10.09
N SER A 12 5.32 6.37 9.43
CA SER A 12 4.68 7.66 9.75
C SER A 12 3.21 7.72 9.29
N HIS A 13 2.80 6.83 8.38
CA HIS A 13 1.44 6.76 7.83
C HIS A 13 0.65 5.59 8.44
N ALA A 14 1.24 4.39 8.44
CA ALA A 14 0.62 3.17 8.97
C ALA A 14 1.67 2.10 9.28
N SER A 15 1.29 1.04 9.98
CA SER A 15 2.16 -0.13 10.11
C SER A 15 2.28 -0.87 8.76
N VAL A 16 3.45 -1.45 8.48
CA VAL A 16 3.78 -2.05 7.17
C VAL A 16 2.79 -3.12 6.73
N ASP A 17 2.24 -3.89 7.67
CA ASP A 17 1.23 -4.94 7.43
C ASP A 17 -0.11 -4.41 6.90
N ARG A 18 -0.35 -3.09 7.02
CA ARG A 18 -1.56 -2.42 6.53
C ARG A 18 -1.39 -1.86 5.13
N PHE A 19 -0.17 -1.88 4.59
CA PHE A 19 0.10 -1.52 3.20
C PHE A 19 -0.25 -2.68 2.28
N TYR A 20 -0.58 -2.32 1.05
CA TYR A 20 -0.79 -3.24 -0.05
C TYR A 20 -0.56 -2.50 -1.36
N LEU A 21 -0.35 -3.27 -2.42
CA LEU A 21 -0.12 -2.73 -3.76
C LEU A 21 -1.33 -2.99 -4.63
N PHE A 22 -1.70 -2.03 -5.46
CA PHE A 22 -2.65 -2.22 -6.55
C PHE A 22 -1.96 -1.96 -7.89
N ILE A 23 -1.93 -2.96 -8.76
CA ILE A 23 -1.39 -2.84 -10.11
C ILE A 23 -2.53 -2.40 -11.02
N ALA A 24 -2.47 -1.15 -11.45
CA ALA A 24 -3.48 -0.58 -12.33
C ALA A 24 -3.45 -1.28 -13.71
N PRO A 25 -4.53 -1.22 -14.51
CA PRO A 25 -4.60 -1.79 -15.86
C PRO A 25 -3.57 -1.27 -16.89
N GLY A 26 -2.65 -0.37 -16.49
CA GLY A 26 -1.51 0.09 -17.28
C GLY A 26 -0.15 -0.47 -16.83
N GLY A 27 -0.12 -1.28 -15.77
CA GLY A 27 1.11 -1.81 -15.16
C GLY A 27 1.68 -0.97 -14.02
N ASP A 28 1.13 0.23 -13.80
CA ASP A 28 1.56 1.13 -12.72
C ASP A 28 1.15 0.58 -11.35
N ALA A 29 2.09 0.56 -10.41
CA ALA A 29 1.85 0.11 -9.06
C ALA A 29 1.45 1.30 -8.17
N LEU A 30 0.22 1.29 -7.67
CA LEU A 30 -0.25 2.20 -6.65
C LEU A 30 0.02 1.62 -5.27
N VAL A 31 0.71 2.39 -4.43
CA VAL A 31 0.92 2.07 -3.03
C VAL A 31 -0.28 2.56 -2.23
N LYS A 32 -0.95 1.65 -1.52
CA LYS A 32 -2.13 1.96 -0.73
C LYS A 32 -1.98 1.40 0.68
N TYR A 33 -2.71 1.95 1.64
CA TYR A 33 -2.73 1.46 3.01
C TYR A 33 -4.09 1.67 3.67
N PHE A 34 -4.37 0.88 4.71
CA PHE A 34 -5.51 1.09 5.59
C PHE A 34 -5.11 1.95 6.80
N ASP A 35 -5.84 3.03 7.05
CA ASP A 35 -5.70 3.81 8.29
C ASP A 35 -6.31 3.08 9.49
N ALA A 36 -6.16 3.65 10.69
CA ALA A 36 -6.69 3.11 11.95
C ALA A 36 -8.19 2.79 11.92
N SER A 37 -8.98 3.51 11.12
CA SER A 37 -10.43 3.30 10.97
C SER A 37 -10.79 2.22 9.94
N GLY A 38 -9.80 1.61 9.29
CA GLY A 38 -10.01 0.64 8.21
C GLY A 38 -10.30 1.28 6.85
N ARG A 39 -10.12 2.60 6.73
CA ARG A 39 -10.30 3.31 5.46
C ARG A 39 -9.04 3.21 4.62
N SER A 40 -9.24 2.95 3.33
CA SER A 40 -8.19 2.87 2.34
C SER A 40 -7.73 4.25 1.87
N TRP A 41 -6.42 4.45 1.81
CA TRP A 41 -5.76 5.67 1.33
C TRP A 41 -4.68 5.33 0.30
N ASN A 42 -4.49 6.23 -0.67
CA ASN A 42 -3.37 6.18 -1.58
C ASN A 42 -2.18 6.90 -0.94
N LEU A 43 -1.01 6.29 -0.99
CA LEU A 43 0.24 6.99 -0.71
C LEU A 43 0.61 7.79 -1.96
N MET A 44 0.45 9.11 -1.89
CA MET A 44 0.82 10.01 -2.99
C MET A 44 2.21 10.56 -2.72
N GLU A 45 3.17 10.25 -3.60
CA GLU A 45 4.48 10.89 -3.59
C GLU A 45 4.91 11.29 -4.99
N ASP A 46 5.53 12.46 -5.07
CA ASP A 46 5.93 13.11 -6.32
C ASP A 46 7.30 12.62 -6.83
N ASP A 47 8.05 11.90 -6.00
CA ASP A 47 9.35 11.32 -6.36
C ASP A 47 9.17 9.87 -6.86
N ASP A 48 9.19 9.71 -8.19
CA ASP A 48 9.06 8.41 -8.85
C ASP A 48 10.15 7.40 -8.44
N VAL A 49 11.38 7.88 -8.16
CA VAL A 49 12.50 7.03 -7.75
C VAL A 49 12.26 6.53 -6.33
N PHE A 50 11.76 7.41 -5.46
CA PHE A 50 11.36 7.05 -4.11
C PHE A 50 10.23 6.01 -4.13
N ILE A 51 9.16 6.26 -4.89
CA ILE A 51 8.02 5.34 -4.98
C ILE A 51 8.41 3.99 -5.55
N ALA A 52 9.25 3.93 -6.58
CA ALA A 52 9.73 2.66 -7.11
C ALA A 52 10.44 1.82 -6.02
N ARG A 53 11.26 2.46 -5.18
CA ARG A 53 11.95 1.80 -4.05
C ARG A 53 10.99 1.36 -2.96
N VAL A 54 9.95 2.14 -2.67
CA VAL A 54 8.87 1.76 -1.74
C VAL A 54 8.13 0.52 -2.27
N VAL A 55 7.78 0.48 -3.55
CA VAL A 55 7.11 -0.67 -4.18
C VAL A 55 7.98 -1.93 -4.07
N ASP A 56 9.28 -1.83 -4.39
CA ASP A 56 10.21 -2.96 -4.26
C ASP A 56 10.30 -3.46 -2.82
N PHE A 57 10.43 -2.53 -1.86
CA PHE A 57 10.48 -2.86 -0.44
C PHE A 57 9.22 -3.59 0.04
N LEU A 58 8.03 -3.09 -0.35
CA LEU A 58 6.76 -3.68 0.01
C LEU A 58 6.57 -5.08 -0.62
N ARG A 59 7.00 -5.27 -1.87
CA ARG A 59 7.00 -6.59 -2.52
C ARG A 59 7.89 -7.59 -1.78
N LEU A 60 9.11 -7.18 -1.39
CA LEU A 60 10.01 -8.02 -0.61
C LEU A 60 9.48 -8.31 0.79
N SER A 61 8.69 -7.39 1.35
CA SER A 61 8.02 -7.55 2.65
C SER A 61 6.80 -8.48 2.58
N GLY A 62 6.38 -8.92 1.37
CA GLY A 62 5.28 -9.86 1.18
C GLY A 62 3.90 -9.25 1.44
N VAL A 63 3.72 -7.94 1.22
CA VAL A 63 2.40 -7.32 1.34
C VAL A 63 1.44 -7.85 0.27
N ARG A 64 0.14 -7.68 0.51
CA ARG A 64 -0.90 -8.05 -0.47
C ARG A 64 -0.72 -7.24 -1.74
N VAL A 65 -0.87 -7.91 -2.89
CA VAL A 65 -0.84 -7.28 -4.21
C VAL A 65 -2.15 -7.64 -4.90
N PHE A 66 -2.83 -6.62 -5.43
CA PHE A 66 -4.05 -6.76 -6.20
C PHE A 66 -3.79 -6.27 -7.61
N ASP A 67 -4.12 -7.06 -8.61
CA ASP A 67 -4.12 -6.69 -10.03
C ASP A 67 -5.55 -6.63 -10.61
N ASP A 68 -6.54 -6.99 -9.79
CA ASP A 68 -7.96 -6.97 -10.11
C ASP A 68 -8.72 -6.01 -9.19
N PHE A 69 -9.55 -5.15 -9.81
CA PHE A 69 -10.32 -4.14 -9.08
C PHE A 69 -11.42 -4.76 -8.22
N GLU A 70 -12.04 -5.86 -8.64
CA GLU A 70 -13.09 -6.52 -7.83
C GLU A 70 -12.50 -7.13 -6.55
N ALA A 71 -11.34 -7.77 -6.66
CA ALA A 71 -10.60 -8.32 -5.52
C ALA A 71 -10.18 -7.22 -4.53
N LEU A 72 -9.68 -6.09 -5.05
CA LEU A 72 -9.37 -4.92 -4.24
C LEU A 72 -10.62 -4.41 -3.49
N LEU A 73 -11.73 -4.21 -4.20
CA LEU A 73 -12.96 -3.67 -3.64
C LEU A 73 -13.53 -4.58 -2.54
N LYS A 74 -13.51 -5.90 -2.75
CA LYS A 74 -13.92 -6.88 -1.72
C LYS A 74 -13.07 -6.75 -0.46
N CYS A 75 -11.74 -6.68 -0.61
CA CYS A 75 -10.84 -6.53 0.51
C CYS A 75 -11.08 -5.23 1.29
N GLU A 76 -11.29 -4.10 0.59
CA GLU A 76 -11.58 -2.82 1.23
C GLU A 76 -12.91 -2.84 2.00
N GLN A 77 -13.94 -3.47 1.44
CA GLN A 77 -15.24 -3.63 2.11
C GLN A 77 -15.18 -4.55 3.33
N GLU A 78 -14.46 -5.67 3.24
CA GLU A 78 -14.26 -6.59 4.36
C GLU A 78 -13.49 -5.92 5.50
N THR A 79 -12.44 -5.18 5.18
CA THR A 79 -11.63 -4.46 6.17
C THR A 79 -12.45 -3.41 6.88
N ALA A 80 -13.22 -2.60 6.14
CA ALA A 80 -14.10 -1.58 6.71
C ALA A 80 -15.18 -2.18 7.64
N ARG A 81 -15.68 -3.40 7.35
CA ARG A 81 -16.67 -4.10 8.21
C ARG A 81 -16.07 -4.62 9.51
N LEU A 82 -14.80 -4.99 9.52
CA LEU A 82 -14.12 -5.57 10.70
C LEU A 82 -13.67 -4.51 11.71
N THR A 83 -13.56 -3.25 11.30
CA THR A 83 -13.18 -2.11 12.16
C THR A 83 -14.38 -1.31 12.70
N CYS A 84 -15.62 -1.77 12.50
CA CYS A 84 -16.84 -1.20 13.09
C CYS A 84 -17.24 -1.88 14.41
#